data_AF-A0A1L7T9L8-F1
#
_entry.id   AF-A0A1L7T9L8-F1
#
_cell.length_a   1.000
_cell.length_b   1.000
_cell.length_c   1.000
_cell.angle_alpha   90.00
_cell.angle_beta   90.00
_cell.angle_gamma   90.00
#
_symmetry.space_group_name_H-M   'P 1'
#
loop_
_entity.id
_entity.type
_entity.pdbx_description
1 polymer ?
#
loop_
_entity_poly.entity_id
_entity_poly.type
_entity_poly.pdbx_seq_one_letter_code
_entity_poly.pdbx_strand_id
1 'polypeptide(L)'
;MGSTPATSRALYADEDGKLVVRHVPFPEPQEGELLIKVLYSGVNPADTKIIDFFGLKNYVIGTEFCGEVLESKTLASTSFKAGDIVAEVLSGGQNPPLRWGTHQEFMIVVASWVWKVPENLPPQDAAGLSIVGLTAATGLFNDIGLPLPPNFAKGTPDEGVAATEGTLVIWGGATSVGMAAADRHWRGFRWAVENYGASGGYVPTPVRVFEGSGEDAIKEVYNVKNMGTFGKLVLKHPLK
;
A
#
# COMPACT_ATOMS: atom_id res chain seq x y z
N MET A 1 -17.89 -10.04 20.84
CA MET A 1 -16.87 -10.42 19.85
C MET A 1 -17.50 -11.47 18.95
N GLY A 2 -17.62 -11.20 17.65
CA GLY A 2 -18.09 -12.21 16.70
C GLY A 2 -17.08 -13.35 16.61
N SER A 3 -17.54 -14.56 16.30
CA SER A 3 -16.66 -15.70 16.06
C SER A 3 -15.68 -15.40 14.93
N THR A 4 -14.39 -15.64 15.15
CA THR A 4 -13.37 -15.60 14.09
C THR A 4 -13.81 -16.50 12.94
N PRO A 5 -13.89 -15.99 11.69
CA PRO A 5 -14.31 -16.80 10.56
C PRO A 5 -13.24 -17.85 10.25
N ALA A 6 -13.63 -19.06 9.82
CA ALA A 6 -12.68 -20.11 9.48
C ALA A 6 -11.88 -19.80 8.20
N THR A 7 -12.47 -19.03 7.28
CA THR A 7 -11.87 -18.59 6.03
C THR A 7 -12.32 -17.17 5.72
N SER A 8 -11.61 -16.48 4.83
CA SER A 8 -11.99 -15.16 4.32
C SER A 8 -11.70 -15.02 2.83
N ARG A 9 -12.34 -14.07 2.15
CA ARG A 9 -12.15 -13.92 0.71
C ARG A 9 -10.86 -13.20 0.38
N ALA A 10 -10.29 -13.61 -0.75
CA ALA A 10 -9.08 -13.04 -1.32
C ALA A 10 -9.16 -13.03 -2.85
N LEU A 11 -8.47 -12.08 -3.46
CA LEU A 11 -8.09 -12.18 -4.87
C LEU A 11 -6.83 -13.06 -4.96
N TYR A 12 -6.88 -14.10 -5.77
CA TYR A 12 -5.90 -15.18 -5.77
C TYR A 12 -5.45 -15.50 -7.19
N ALA A 13 -4.16 -15.71 -7.40
CA ALA A 13 -3.61 -16.26 -8.62
C ALA A 13 -3.60 -17.79 -8.51
N ASP A 14 -4.40 -18.48 -9.32
CA ASP A 14 -4.53 -19.94 -9.30
C ASP A 14 -3.30 -20.68 -9.88
N GLU A 15 -3.39 -22.00 -9.98
CA GLU A 15 -2.35 -22.86 -10.53
C GLU A 15 -1.98 -22.55 -11.98
N ASP A 16 -2.86 -21.86 -12.71
CA ASP A 16 -2.63 -21.41 -14.09
C ASP A 16 -2.16 -19.95 -14.14
N GLY A 17 -2.11 -19.24 -13.01
CA GLY A 17 -1.80 -17.82 -12.93
C GLY A 17 -3.00 -16.94 -13.29
N LYS A 18 -4.22 -17.49 -13.29
CA LYS A 18 -5.43 -16.72 -13.52
C LYS A 18 -5.93 -16.14 -12.19
N LEU A 19 -6.40 -14.90 -12.24
CA LEU A 19 -7.01 -14.26 -11.09
C LEU A 19 -8.42 -14.81 -10.84
N VAL A 20 -8.66 -15.25 -9.61
CA VAL A 20 -9.94 -15.79 -9.13
C VAL A 20 -10.25 -15.24 -7.74
N VAL A 21 -11.53 -15.26 -7.36
CA VAL A 21 -11.94 -15.07 -5.96
C VAL A 21 -11.80 -16.41 -5.24
N ARG A 22 -11.06 -16.44 -4.13
CA ARG A 22 -10.84 -17.67 -3.34
C ARG A 22 -11.07 -17.40 -1.86
N HIS A 23 -11.63 -18.38 -1.15
CA HIS A 23 -11.62 -18.37 0.30
C HIS A 23 -10.30 -18.95 0.79
N VAL A 24 -9.57 -18.20 1.61
CA VAL A 24 -8.30 -18.60 2.21
C VAL A 24 -8.46 -18.80 3.73
N PRO A 25 -7.68 -19.70 4.36
CA PRO A 25 -7.75 -19.91 5.80
C PRO A 25 -7.51 -18.62 6.57
N PHE A 26 -8.19 -18.47 7.72
CA PHE A 26 -7.88 -17.39 8.64
C PHE A 26 -6.43 -17.50 9.11
N PRO A 27 -5.63 -16.43 9.03
CA PRO A 27 -4.23 -16.53 9.36
C PRO A 27 -3.98 -16.34 10.87
N GLU A 28 -2.99 -17.05 11.40
CA GLU A 28 -2.59 -16.96 12.81
C GLU A 28 -1.23 -16.24 12.92
N PRO A 29 -1.12 -15.17 13.72
CA PRO A 29 0.13 -14.43 13.90
C PRO A 29 1.12 -15.20 14.80
N GLN A 30 2.40 -14.99 14.56
CA GLN A 30 3.52 -15.41 15.42
C GLN A 30 4.02 -14.23 16.27
N GLU A 31 5.00 -14.48 17.14
CA GLU A 31 5.69 -13.41 17.87
C GLU A 31 6.32 -12.41 16.90
N GLY A 32 6.18 -11.11 17.19
CA GLY A 32 6.64 -10.03 16.30
C GLY A 32 5.75 -9.79 15.07
N GLU A 33 4.68 -10.56 14.88
CA GLU A 33 3.71 -10.37 13.79
C GLU A 33 2.40 -9.74 14.29
N LEU A 34 1.75 -8.98 13.41
CA LEU A 34 0.45 -8.36 13.62
C LEU A 34 -0.60 -9.10 12.80
N LEU A 35 -1.75 -9.38 13.43
CA LEU A 35 -2.97 -9.77 12.73
C LEU A 35 -3.71 -8.50 12.31
N ILE A 36 -3.96 -8.36 11.01
CA ILE A 36 -4.56 -7.17 10.42
C ILE A 36 -5.91 -7.52 9.81
N LYS A 37 -6.92 -6.68 10.08
CA LYS A 37 -8.12 -6.57 9.25
C LYS A 37 -7.86 -5.53 8.17
N VAL A 38 -7.77 -5.96 6.92
CA VAL A 38 -7.55 -5.04 5.81
C VAL A 38 -8.79 -4.18 5.63
N LEU A 39 -8.61 -2.86 5.57
CA LEU A 39 -9.69 -1.90 5.29
C LEU A 39 -9.66 -1.52 3.81
N TYR A 40 -8.46 -1.26 3.30
CA TYR A 40 -8.21 -0.89 1.91
C TYR A 40 -6.91 -1.55 1.42
N SER A 41 -6.87 -1.93 0.15
CA SER A 41 -5.65 -2.42 -0.51
C SER A 41 -5.44 -1.70 -1.83
N GLY A 42 -4.22 -1.21 -2.06
CA GLY A 42 -3.89 -0.44 -3.27
C GLY A 42 -3.61 -1.35 -4.45
N VAL A 43 -4.18 -1.02 -5.62
CA VAL A 43 -3.99 -1.78 -6.86
C VAL A 43 -2.86 -1.19 -7.67
N ASN A 44 -1.94 -2.03 -8.12
CA ASN A 44 -0.78 -1.66 -8.91
C ASN A 44 -0.64 -2.55 -10.15
N PRO A 45 -0.03 -2.06 -11.24
CA PRO A 45 0.35 -2.92 -12.35
C PRO A 45 1.22 -4.12 -11.92
N ALA A 46 2.03 -3.95 -10.86
CA ALA A 46 2.87 -5.00 -10.29
C ALA A 46 2.07 -6.27 -9.89
N ASP A 47 0.82 -6.12 -9.44
CA ASP A 47 0.00 -7.22 -8.94
C ASP A 47 -0.24 -8.30 -10.00
N THR A 48 -0.29 -7.90 -11.27
CA THR A 48 -0.43 -8.83 -12.41
C THR A 48 0.89 -9.15 -13.09
N LYS A 49 1.81 -8.18 -13.15
CA LYS A 49 3.13 -8.36 -13.76
C LYS A 49 3.95 -9.43 -13.06
N ILE A 50 3.80 -9.58 -11.74
CA ILE A 50 4.50 -10.61 -10.98
C ILE A 50 4.07 -12.02 -11.44
N ILE A 51 2.81 -12.19 -11.83
CA ILE A 51 2.30 -13.43 -12.41
C ILE A 51 2.83 -13.61 -13.83
N ASP A 52 2.68 -12.59 -14.67
CA ASP A 52 3.03 -12.69 -16.10
C ASP A 52 4.52 -12.90 -16.35
N PHE A 53 5.38 -12.19 -15.61
CA PHE A 53 6.83 -12.17 -15.85
C PHE A 53 7.61 -13.13 -14.98
N PHE A 54 7.18 -13.35 -13.73
CA PHE A 54 7.88 -14.24 -12.80
C PHE A 54 7.15 -15.56 -12.56
N GLY A 55 5.96 -15.75 -13.15
CA GLY A 55 5.23 -17.02 -13.09
C GLY A 55 4.69 -17.36 -11.70
N LEU A 56 4.50 -16.37 -10.82
CA LEU A 56 3.95 -16.63 -9.49
C LEU A 56 2.51 -17.14 -9.60
N LYS A 57 2.25 -18.22 -8.87
CA LYS A 57 1.02 -18.99 -8.87
C LYS A 57 0.71 -19.42 -7.45
N ASN A 58 -0.53 -19.83 -7.22
CA ASN A 58 -0.99 -20.34 -5.94
C ASN A 58 -0.81 -19.36 -4.76
N TYR A 59 -1.08 -18.07 -4.97
CA TYR A 59 -0.90 -17.05 -3.92
C TYR A 59 -1.99 -15.97 -3.93
N VAL A 60 -2.17 -15.30 -2.79
CA VAL A 60 -3.00 -14.10 -2.68
C VAL A 60 -2.24 -12.91 -3.28
N ILE A 61 -2.87 -12.19 -4.20
CA ILE A 61 -2.25 -11.04 -4.88
C ILE A 61 -2.33 -9.75 -4.05
N GLY A 62 -1.65 -8.69 -4.51
CA GLY A 62 -1.62 -7.38 -3.86
C GLY A 62 -0.37 -7.17 -3.01
N THR A 63 0.18 -5.95 -3.08
CA THR A 63 1.48 -5.60 -2.48
C THR A 63 1.42 -4.43 -1.49
N GLU A 64 0.28 -3.77 -1.31
CA GLU A 64 0.13 -2.71 -0.30
C GLU A 64 -1.26 -2.68 0.33
N PHE A 65 -1.35 -2.16 1.55
CA PHE A 65 -2.61 -2.09 2.30
C PHE A 65 -2.63 -0.93 3.30
N CYS A 66 -3.85 -0.64 3.79
CA CYS A 66 -4.12 0.03 5.04
C CYS A 66 -5.15 -0.80 5.81
N GLY A 67 -4.90 -1.06 7.09
CA GLY A 67 -5.69 -1.98 7.90
C GLY A 67 -5.64 -1.66 9.38
N GLU A 68 -6.55 -2.31 10.11
CA GLU A 68 -6.67 -2.21 11.56
C GLU A 68 -5.95 -3.40 12.22
N VAL A 69 -5.12 -3.11 13.22
CA VAL A 69 -4.51 -4.14 14.07
C VAL A 69 -5.58 -4.78 14.94
N LEU A 70 -5.72 -6.11 14.85
CA LEU A 70 -6.64 -6.88 15.67
C LEU A 70 -5.97 -7.39 16.95
N GLU A 71 -6.80 -7.61 17.97
CA GLU A 71 -6.39 -8.33 19.17
C GLU A 71 -5.93 -9.75 18.80
N SER A 72 -4.79 -10.19 19.34
CA SER A 72 -4.27 -11.54 19.14
C SER A 72 -3.36 -11.96 20.30
N LYS A 73 -3.12 -13.26 20.44
CA LYS A 73 -2.27 -13.80 21.52
C LYS A 73 -0.83 -13.29 21.49
N THR A 74 -0.34 -12.90 20.32
CA THR A 74 1.04 -12.45 20.11
C THR A 74 1.18 -10.94 20.05
N LEU A 75 0.07 -10.17 20.08
CA LEU A 75 0.08 -8.71 19.96
C LEU A 75 0.99 -8.04 21.01
N ALA A 76 0.99 -8.56 22.23
CA ALA A 76 1.82 -8.07 23.34
C ALA A 76 3.34 -8.18 23.10
N SER A 77 3.78 -8.92 22.08
CA SER A 77 5.19 -8.97 21.65
C SER A 77 5.61 -7.80 20.75
N THR A 78 4.69 -6.87 20.47
CA THR A 78 4.89 -5.73 19.56
C THR A 78 4.69 -4.39 20.29
N SER A 79 5.05 -3.28 19.64
CA SER A 79 4.77 -1.93 20.14
C SER A 79 3.37 -1.40 19.79
N PHE A 80 2.53 -2.19 19.11
CA PHE A 80 1.21 -1.79 18.65
C PHE A 80 0.12 -2.23 19.64
N LYS A 81 -1.06 -1.61 19.51
CA LYS A 81 -2.27 -2.01 20.22
C LYS A 81 -3.41 -2.33 19.25
N ALA A 82 -4.37 -3.11 19.70
CA ALA A 82 -5.58 -3.38 18.92
C ALA A 82 -6.31 -2.06 18.61
N GLY A 83 -6.83 -1.94 17.40
CA GLY A 83 -7.45 -0.73 16.87
C GLY A 83 -6.47 0.28 16.27
N ASP A 84 -5.15 0.09 16.39
CA ASP A 84 -4.20 0.95 15.66
C ASP A 84 -4.38 0.75 14.14
N ILE A 85 -4.40 1.84 13.38
CA ILE A 85 -4.43 1.81 11.92
C ILE A 85 -3.00 1.85 11.39
N VAL A 86 -2.66 0.91 10.52
CA VAL A 86 -1.33 0.74 9.95
C VAL A 86 -1.40 0.56 8.44
N ALA A 87 -0.34 0.95 7.74
CA ALA A 87 -0.21 0.77 6.31
C ALA A 87 1.23 0.35 5.97
N GLU A 88 1.41 -0.31 4.82
CA GLU A 88 2.74 -0.74 4.34
C GLU A 88 2.78 -1.18 2.87
N VAL A 89 3.98 -1.19 2.28
CA VAL A 89 4.33 -1.95 1.08
C VAL A 89 4.98 -3.27 1.45
N LEU A 90 4.38 -4.38 1.05
CA LEU A 90 4.95 -5.70 1.26
C LEU A 90 5.80 -6.09 0.06
N SER A 91 7.09 -6.36 0.33
CA SER A 91 8.00 -6.86 -0.68
C SER A 91 7.63 -8.30 -1.05
N GLY A 92 7.26 -8.51 -2.32
CA GLY A 92 7.01 -9.84 -2.86
C GLY A 92 8.32 -10.63 -2.95
N GLY A 93 8.52 -11.60 -2.05
CA GLY A 93 9.54 -12.63 -2.20
C GLY A 93 9.12 -13.71 -3.21
N GLN A 94 10.03 -14.61 -3.59
CA GLN A 94 9.65 -15.82 -4.31
C GLN A 94 8.85 -16.73 -3.37
N ASN A 95 7.65 -17.16 -3.78
CA ASN A 95 6.68 -17.91 -2.97
C ASN A 95 6.29 -17.24 -1.64
N PRO A 96 5.64 -16.07 -1.68
CA PRO A 96 5.14 -15.45 -0.46
C PRO A 96 4.08 -16.36 0.19
N PRO A 97 4.11 -16.57 1.51
CA PRO A 97 3.01 -17.18 2.24
C PRO A 97 1.68 -16.51 1.89
N LEU A 98 0.59 -17.28 1.79
CA LEU A 98 -0.76 -16.76 1.49
C LEU A 98 -1.15 -15.58 2.39
N ARG A 99 -0.70 -15.64 3.65
CA ARG A 99 -0.95 -14.63 4.69
C ARG A 99 -0.34 -13.25 4.41
N TRP A 100 0.44 -13.07 3.33
CA TRP A 100 1.11 -11.79 3.01
C TRP A 100 0.47 -11.02 1.85
N GLY A 101 -0.33 -11.64 0.98
CA GLY A 101 -0.98 -10.90 -0.12
C GLY A 101 -2.00 -9.89 0.43
N THR A 102 -2.07 -8.68 -0.10
CA THR A 102 -2.90 -7.64 0.54
C THR A 102 -4.34 -7.58 0.07
N HIS A 103 -4.68 -8.20 -1.06
CA HIS A 103 -6.05 -8.28 -1.55
C HIS A 103 -6.85 -9.40 -0.86
N GLN A 104 -6.88 -9.40 0.47
CA GLN A 104 -7.67 -10.30 1.32
C GLN A 104 -8.20 -9.59 2.55
N GLU A 105 -9.21 -10.16 3.20
CA GLU A 105 -9.86 -9.50 4.35
C GLU A 105 -8.99 -9.49 5.63
N PHE A 106 -8.21 -10.55 5.85
CA PHE A 106 -7.32 -10.69 7.01
C PHE A 106 -5.94 -11.16 6.58
N MET A 107 -4.91 -10.54 7.14
CA MET A 107 -3.53 -10.84 6.77
C MET A 107 -2.58 -10.72 7.96
N ILE A 108 -1.36 -11.21 7.76
CA ILE A 108 -0.27 -11.13 8.74
C ILE A 108 0.85 -10.27 8.18
N VAL A 109 1.38 -9.40 9.03
CA VAL A 109 2.55 -8.57 8.70
C VAL A 109 3.51 -8.50 9.87
N VAL A 110 4.81 -8.44 9.59
CA VAL A 110 5.82 -8.22 10.63
C VAL A 110 5.66 -6.80 11.19
N ALA A 111 5.63 -6.66 12.51
CA ALA A 111 5.36 -5.37 13.15
C ALA A 111 6.39 -4.29 12.79
N SER A 112 7.64 -4.67 12.53
CA SER A 112 8.70 -3.74 12.11
C SER A 112 8.60 -3.27 10.67
N TRP A 113 7.71 -3.87 9.88
CA TRP A 113 7.53 -3.48 8.49
C TRP A 113 6.55 -2.34 8.35
N VAL A 114 5.54 -2.24 9.21
CA VAL A 114 4.46 -1.26 9.04
C VAL A 114 4.75 0.08 9.69
N TRP A 115 4.10 1.13 9.18
CA TRP A 115 3.99 2.42 9.87
C TRP A 115 2.56 2.67 10.34
N LYS A 116 2.45 3.45 11.42
CA LYS A 116 1.15 3.86 11.98
C LYS A 116 0.58 5.02 11.17
N VAL A 117 -0.66 4.87 10.72
CA VAL A 117 -1.40 5.90 9.98
C VAL A 117 -1.82 7.02 10.94
N PRO A 118 -1.42 8.28 10.69
CA PRO A 118 -1.88 9.41 11.50
C PRO A 118 -3.38 9.65 11.39
N GLU A 119 -4.00 10.14 12.46
CA GLU A 119 -5.46 10.29 12.56
C GLU A 119 -6.06 11.22 11.49
N ASN A 120 -5.27 12.18 10.99
CA ASN A 120 -5.69 13.13 9.96
C ASN A 120 -5.57 12.58 8.53
N LEU A 121 -4.98 11.40 8.33
CA LEU A 121 -4.86 10.75 7.02
C LEU A 121 -5.95 9.69 6.84
N PRO A 122 -6.88 9.84 5.87
CA PRO A 122 -7.92 8.84 5.64
C PRO A 122 -7.32 7.47 5.25
N PRO A 123 -7.87 6.35 5.76
CA PRO A 123 -7.30 5.02 5.52
C PRO A 123 -7.21 4.62 4.05
N GLN A 124 -8.18 5.02 3.22
CA GLN A 124 -8.14 4.77 1.78
C GLN A 124 -6.97 5.46 1.09
N ASP A 125 -6.58 6.64 1.58
CA ASP A 125 -5.46 7.38 1.02
C ASP A 125 -4.14 6.78 1.49
N ALA A 126 -4.05 6.38 2.76
CA ALA A 126 -2.89 5.64 3.28
C ALA A 126 -2.61 4.37 2.45
N ALA A 127 -3.65 3.59 2.09
CA ALA A 127 -3.50 2.41 1.23
C ALA A 127 -3.06 2.70 -0.20
N GLY A 128 -3.17 3.96 -0.64
CA GLY A 128 -2.82 4.39 -1.99
C GLY A 128 -1.43 5.00 -2.12
N LEU A 129 -0.82 5.41 -1.00
CA LEU A 129 0.39 6.23 -1.00
C LEU A 129 1.70 5.44 -0.92
N SER A 130 1.68 4.26 -0.29
CA SER A 130 2.91 3.57 0.11
C SER A 130 3.78 3.16 -1.08
N ILE A 131 3.26 2.44 -2.06
CA ILE A 131 4.05 2.02 -3.24
C ILE A 131 4.47 3.20 -4.09
N VAL A 132 3.55 4.14 -4.31
CA VAL A 132 3.79 5.24 -5.26
C VAL A 132 4.84 6.19 -4.71
N GLY A 133 4.82 6.45 -3.40
CA GLY A 133 5.83 7.24 -2.71
C GLY A 133 7.21 6.55 -2.72
N LEU A 134 7.27 5.27 -2.38
CA LEU A 134 8.53 4.50 -2.36
C LEU A 134 9.14 4.38 -3.77
N THR A 135 8.31 4.15 -4.79
CA THR A 135 8.75 4.04 -6.19
C THR A 135 9.34 5.37 -6.66
N ALA A 136 8.64 6.48 -6.42
CA ALA A 136 9.10 7.80 -6.81
C ALA A 136 10.40 8.19 -6.06
N ALA A 137 10.48 7.92 -4.75
CA ALA A 137 11.69 8.16 -3.96
C ALA A 137 12.90 7.36 -4.49
N THR A 138 12.70 6.09 -4.85
CA THR A 138 13.74 5.25 -5.43
C THR A 138 14.23 5.83 -6.76
N GLY A 139 13.32 6.16 -7.67
CA GLY A 139 13.68 6.74 -8.98
C GLY A 139 14.43 8.07 -8.86
N LEU A 140 14.01 8.95 -7.95
CA LEU A 140 14.63 10.28 -7.78
C LEU A 140 15.99 10.22 -7.06
N PHE A 141 16.08 9.50 -5.95
CA PHE A 141 17.25 9.57 -5.07
C PHE A 141 18.26 8.45 -5.32
N ASN A 142 17.81 7.24 -5.66
CA ASN A 142 18.72 6.13 -5.89
C ASN A 142 19.13 6.05 -7.36
N ASP A 143 18.18 6.16 -8.29
CA ASP A 143 18.46 5.96 -9.72
C ASP A 143 19.00 7.23 -10.39
N ILE A 144 18.32 8.37 -10.20
CA ILE A 144 18.76 9.67 -10.74
C ILE A 144 19.88 10.29 -9.88
N GLY A 145 19.94 9.96 -8.59
CA GLY A 145 20.98 10.45 -7.68
C GLY A 145 20.76 11.88 -7.19
N LEU A 146 19.50 12.35 -7.10
CA LEU A 146 19.22 13.63 -6.45
C LEU A 146 19.65 13.56 -4.96
N PRO A 147 20.15 14.67 -4.39
CA PRO A 147 20.50 14.68 -2.98
C PRO A 147 19.25 14.52 -2.11
N LEU A 148 19.36 13.73 -1.05
CA LEU A 148 18.34 13.73 0.00
C LEU A 148 18.26 15.12 0.64
N PRO A 149 17.07 15.54 1.10
CA PRO A 149 16.93 16.79 1.83
C PRO A 149 17.80 16.80 3.11
N PRO A 150 18.48 17.90 3.46
CA PRO A 150 19.45 17.94 4.57
C PRO A 150 18.91 17.49 5.94
N ASN A 151 17.65 17.79 6.25
CA ASN A 151 16.96 17.42 7.49
C ASN A 151 16.15 16.12 7.37
N PHE A 152 16.35 15.33 6.31
CA PHE A 152 15.65 14.07 6.08
C PHE A 152 15.71 13.13 7.30
N ALA A 153 16.90 12.90 7.85
CA ALA A 153 17.09 12.03 9.01
C ALA A 153 16.42 12.55 10.30
N LYS A 154 16.16 13.86 10.37
CA LYS A 154 15.53 14.51 11.52
C LYS A 154 14.00 14.59 11.39
N GLY A 155 13.46 14.35 10.19
CA GLY A 155 12.04 14.46 9.90
C GLY A 155 11.49 15.89 10.03
N THR A 156 12.36 16.90 9.99
CA THR A 156 11.97 18.31 10.10
C THR A 156 12.03 19.02 8.75
N PRO A 157 11.26 20.11 8.54
CA PRO A 157 11.39 20.91 7.33
C PRO A 157 12.82 21.47 7.15
N ASP A 158 13.39 21.39 5.96
CA ASP A 158 14.44 22.31 5.51
C ASP A 158 13.82 23.67 5.17
N GLU A 159 13.75 24.54 6.17
CA GLU A 159 13.46 25.95 5.98
C GLU A 159 14.74 26.65 5.51
N GLY A 160 14.63 27.52 4.49
CA GLY A 160 15.76 28.32 4.01
C GLY A 160 16.82 27.57 3.20
N VAL A 161 16.62 26.28 2.88
CA VAL A 161 17.53 25.55 1.98
C VAL A 161 17.22 25.89 0.52
N ALA A 162 18.23 26.37 -0.19
CA ALA A 162 18.14 26.68 -1.62
C ALA A 162 17.68 25.43 -2.40
N ALA A 163 16.74 25.62 -3.32
CA ALA A 163 16.33 24.54 -4.22
C ALA A 163 17.52 24.11 -5.08
N THR A 164 17.63 22.81 -5.38
CA THR A 164 18.58 22.32 -6.37
C THR A 164 18.30 22.99 -7.71
N GLU A 165 19.31 23.66 -8.28
CA GLU A 165 19.19 24.26 -9.61
C GLU A 165 19.12 23.18 -10.68
N GLY A 166 18.15 23.29 -11.60
CA GLY A 166 17.99 22.34 -12.69
C GLY A 166 16.54 22.20 -13.15
N THR A 167 16.33 21.41 -14.21
CA THR A 167 15.00 21.03 -14.70
C THR A 167 14.86 19.52 -14.63
N LEU A 168 13.84 19.04 -13.92
CA LEU A 168 13.46 17.63 -13.89
C LEU A 168 12.22 17.44 -14.78
N VAL A 169 12.33 16.58 -15.79
CA VAL A 169 11.19 16.18 -16.61
C VAL A 169 10.60 14.90 -16.06
N ILE A 170 9.34 14.95 -15.63
CA ILE A 170 8.59 13.78 -15.14
C ILE A 170 7.67 13.29 -16.25
N TRP A 171 8.10 12.24 -16.94
CA TRP A 171 7.24 11.55 -17.90
C TRP A 171 6.10 10.84 -17.18
N GLY A 172 4.87 11.02 -17.69
CA GLY A 172 3.68 10.48 -17.02
C GLY A 172 3.35 11.19 -15.69
N GLY A 173 3.59 12.50 -15.59
CA GLY A 173 3.33 13.31 -14.39
C GLY A 173 1.89 13.25 -13.85
N ALA A 174 0.92 12.77 -14.64
CA ALA A 174 -0.47 12.55 -14.20
C ALA A 174 -0.74 11.13 -13.66
N THR A 175 0.26 10.24 -13.66
CA THR A 175 0.18 8.93 -13.00
C THR A 175 0.39 9.10 -11.50
N SER A 176 -0.01 8.13 -10.69
CA SER A 176 0.21 8.18 -9.24
C SER A 176 1.69 8.27 -8.86
N VAL A 177 2.58 7.58 -9.57
CA VAL A 177 4.04 7.70 -9.39
C VAL A 177 4.55 9.04 -9.91
N GLY A 178 4.02 9.58 -11.00
CA GLY A 178 4.41 10.89 -11.54
C GLY A 178 3.98 12.08 -10.66
N MET A 179 2.77 12.02 -10.09
CA MET A 179 2.31 12.98 -9.09
C MET A 179 3.05 12.82 -7.78
N ALA A 180 3.32 11.55 -7.41
CA ALA A 180 4.44 11.09 -6.58
C ALA A 180 5.65 12.01 -6.77
N ALA A 181 6.36 11.76 -7.88
CA ALA A 181 7.59 12.36 -8.42
C ALA A 181 7.66 13.90 -8.36
N ALA A 182 6.52 14.58 -8.45
CA ALA A 182 6.48 16.04 -8.50
C ALA A 182 6.66 16.70 -7.11
N ASP A 183 6.29 16.02 -6.02
CA ASP A 183 6.13 16.63 -4.69
C ASP A 183 7.30 16.35 -3.70
N ARG A 184 8.56 16.65 -4.07
CA ARG A 184 9.82 16.52 -3.26
C ARG A 184 9.77 15.52 -2.05
N HIS A 185 10.00 14.22 -2.29
CA HIS A 185 9.31 13.14 -1.53
C HIS A 185 10.05 12.49 -0.36
N TRP A 186 10.03 13.15 0.77
CA TRP A 186 9.74 12.43 2.02
C TRP A 186 9.29 13.44 3.04
N ARG A 187 9.85 14.65 2.95
CA ARG A 187 9.22 15.87 3.45
C ARG A 187 7.85 16.07 2.83
N GLY A 188 7.70 16.03 1.50
CA GLY A 188 6.38 16.10 0.85
C GLY A 188 5.45 15.00 1.33
N PHE A 189 5.89 13.74 1.40
CA PHE A 189 5.08 12.64 1.92
C PHE A 189 4.74 12.77 3.41
N ARG A 190 5.71 12.95 4.33
CA ARG A 190 5.47 13.16 5.77
C ARG A 190 4.67 14.41 6.04
N TRP A 191 4.99 15.52 5.38
CA TRP A 191 4.24 16.77 5.49
C TRP A 191 2.83 16.60 4.91
N ALA A 192 2.65 15.93 3.77
CA ALA A 192 1.33 15.62 3.21
C ALA A 192 0.52 14.73 4.13
N VAL A 193 1.16 13.75 4.75
CA VAL A 193 0.57 12.87 5.77
C VAL A 193 0.20 13.69 7.03
N GLU A 194 1.08 14.58 7.50
CA GLU A 194 0.90 15.42 8.71
C GLU A 194 -0.02 16.63 8.48
N ASN A 195 -0.18 17.10 7.24
CA ASN A 195 -0.94 18.30 6.84
C ASN A 195 -2.06 17.95 5.85
N TYR A 196 -2.44 16.67 5.79
CA TYR A 196 -3.53 16.18 4.97
C TYR A 196 -4.82 16.96 5.28
N GLY A 197 -5.44 17.53 4.25
CA GLY A 197 -6.71 18.27 4.38
C GLY A 197 -6.61 19.66 5.02
N ALA A 198 -5.41 20.16 5.36
CA ALA A 198 -5.24 21.53 5.83
C ALA A 198 -5.46 22.56 4.69
N SER A 199 -5.94 23.75 5.01
CA SER A 199 -6.12 24.84 4.03
C SER A 199 -4.76 25.27 3.47
N GLY A 200 -4.51 25.02 2.18
CA GLY A 200 -3.19 25.20 1.55
C GLY A 200 -2.22 24.01 1.75
N GLY A 201 -2.71 22.90 2.33
CA GLY A 201 -2.01 21.63 2.48
C GLY A 201 -1.96 20.80 1.20
N TYR A 202 -1.32 19.62 1.26
CA TYR A 202 -1.31 18.66 0.15
C TYR A 202 -2.71 18.12 -0.13
N VAL A 203 -3.10 18.16 -1.40
CA VAL A 203 -4.31 17.48 -1.92
C VAL A 203 -3.83 16.25 -2.67
N PRO A 204 -4.22 15.03 -2.26
CA PRO A 204 -3.63 13.82 -2.81
C PRO A 204 -3.96 13.60 -4.29
N THR A 205 -3.12 12.76 -4.89
CA THR A 205 -3.50 11.95 -6.06
C THR A 205 -4.93 11.43 -5.86
N PRO A 206 -5.87 11.63 -6.79
CA PRO A 206 -7.24 11.17 -6.59
C PRO A 206 -7.28 9.68 -6.30
N VAL A 207 -7.72 9.32 -5.10
CA VAL A 207 -7.91 7.92 -4.72
C VAL A 207 -9.33 7.53 -5.10
N ARG A 208 -9.43 6.60 -6.04
CA ARG A 208 -10.70 5.98 -6.42
C ARG A 208 -10.90 4.73 -5.57
N VAL A 209 -11.91 4.76 -4.73
CA VAL A 209 -12.33 3.59 -3.95
C VAL A 209 -13.26 2.73 -4.79
N PHE A 210 -12.93 1.46 -4.95
CA PHE A 210 -13.82 0.46 -5.52
C PHE A 210 -14.57 -0.29 -4.41
N GLU A 211 -15.89 -0.37 -4.54
CA GLU A 211 -16.78 -1.15 -3.68
C GLU A 211 -17.67 -2.06 -4.54
N GLY A 212 -17.42 -3.36 -4.54
CA GLY A 212 -18.13 -4.28 -5.42
C GLY A 212 -17.74 -5.73 -5.19
N SER A 213 -18.14 -6.59 -6.12
CA SER A 213 -17.82 -8.02 -6.09
C SER A 213 -16.33 -8.27 -6.30
N GLY A 214 -15.84 -9.43 -5.86
CA GLY A 214 -14.46 -9.84 -6.16
C GLY A 214 -14.21 -10.02 -7.65
N GLU A 215 -15.20 -10.50 -8.41
CA GLU A 215 -15.11 -10.65 -9.86
C GLU A 215 -14.96 -9.30 -10.56
N ASP A 216 -15.69 -8.28 -10.12
CA ASP A 216 -15.56 -6.93 -10.65
C ASP A 216 -14.25 -6.27 -10.20
N ALA A 217 -13.77 -6.55 -8.98
CA ALA A 217 -12.45 -6.11 -8.54
C ALA A 217 -11.33 -6.65 -9.44
N ILE A 218 -11.42 -7.91 -9.89
CA ILE A 218 -10.46 -8.50 -10.84
C ILE A 218 -10.47 -7.73 -12.17
N LYS A 219 -11.64 -7.32 -12.67
CA LYS A 219 -11.73 -6.49 -13.89
C LYS A 219 -11.01 -5.16 -13.70
N GLU A 220 -11.19 -4.52 -12.54
CA GLU A 220 -10.51 -3.27 -12.20
C GLU A 220 -8.98 -3.45 -12.10
N VAL A 221 -8.50 -4.56 -11.54
CA VAL A 221 -7.07 -4.91 -11.51
C VAL A 221 -6.50 -5.02 -12.93
N TYR A 222 -7.20 -5.69 -13.84
CA TYR A 222 -6.78 -5.75 -15.25
C TYR A 222 -6.89 -4.39 -15.98
N ASN A 223 -7.85 -3.53 -15.61
CA ASN A 223 -7.95 -2.19 -16.17
C ASN A 223 -6.71 -1.35 -15.79
N VAL A 224 -6.28 -1.41 -14.53
CA VAL A 224 -5.05 -0.74 -14.06
C VAL A 224 -3.82 -1.25 -14.80
N LYS A 225 -3.74 -2.57 -15.06
CA LYS A 225 -2.67 -3.17 -15.86
C LYS A 225 -2.59 -2.59 -17.29
N ASN A 226 -3.73 -2.51 -17.97
CA ASN A 226 -3.76 -2.32 -19.43
C ASN A 226 -3.77 -0.85 -19.88
N MET A 227 -4.52 0.01 -19.20
CA MET A 227 -4.74 1.39 -19.66
C MET A 227 -3.97 2.41 -18.84
N GLY A 228 -3.52 2.04 -17.64
CA GLY A 228 -3.24 3.02 -16.60
C GLY A 228 -4.50 3.80 -16.23
N THR A 229 -4.52 4.41 -15.05
CA THR A 229 -5.62 5.26 -14.62
C THR A 229 -5.08 6.58 -14.12
N PHE A 230 -5.84 7.66 -14.32
CA PHE A 230 -5.62 8.87 -13.55
C PHE A 230 -5.94 8.57 -12.08
N GLY A 231 -5.00 8.88 -11.20
CA GLY A 231 -5.18 8.58 -9.78
C GLY A 231 -4.76 7.17 -9.37
N LYS A 232 -5.09 6.84 -8.12
CA LYS A 232 -4.79 5.54 -7.49
C LYS A 232 -6.08 4.79 -7.23
N LEU A 233 -6.15 3.53 -7.64
CA LEU A 233 -7.25 2.64 -7.28
C LEU A 233 -6.95 1.93 -5.96
N VAL A 234 -7.94 1.91 -5.07
CA VAL A 234 -7.92 1.08 -3.86
C VAL A 234 -9.20 0.24 -3.78
N LEU A 235 -9.06 -1.01 -3.36
CA LEU A 235 -10.18 -1.91 -3.09
C LEU A 235 -10.58 -1.79 -1.63
N LYS A 236 -11.84 -1.52 -1.35
CA LYS A 236 -12.38 -1.54 0.01
C LYS A 236 -12.72 -2.97 0.41
N HIS A 237 -12.33 -3.35 1.63
CA HIS A 237 -12.58 -4.67 2.19
C HIS A 237 -13.66 -4.65 3.29
N PRO A 238 -14.43 -5.75 3.45
CA PRO A 238 -14.41 -6.94 2.60
C PRO A 238 -15.03 -6.68 1.22
N LEU A 239 -14.53 -7.40 0.20
CA LEU A 239 -15.18 -7.43 -1.12
C LEU A 239 -16.58 -8.08 -1.00
N LYS A 240 -17.54 -7.65 -1.83
CA LYS A 240 -18.92 -8.15 -1.77
C LYS A 240 -19.04 -9.55 -2.33
#